data_AF-A0A1H8IRM5-F1
#
_entry.id   AF-A0A1H8IRM5-F1
#
_cell.length_a   1.000
_cell.length_b   1.000
_cell.length_c   1.000
_cell.angle_alpha   90.00
_cell.angle_beta   90.00
_cell.angle_gamma   90.00
#
_symmetry.space_group_name_H-M   'P 1'
#
loop_
_entity.id
_entity.type
_entity.pdbx_description
1 polymer ?
#
loop_
_entity_poly.entity_id
_entity_poly.type
_entity_poly.pdbx_seq_one_letter_code
_entity_poly.pdbx_strand_id
1 'polypeptide(L)'
;MAIDTATSNAGRRYTIPIHPDFYIPNSDFFRLLVWQMNSVANYGYIASIGGSYGEFNTVQIYNDPSNGLACKIHTLGDSYAGGGALSAGVWYIGGLTRRGGNYYSLLCELNDPEQVSEGSGVAISSGYLPSGTDMQFGLRSDLTSDATYAFNGRLSDAIFVNGFGLTQDDLVAIAAGKPLHEFDWWDRRALHAHFKTSAVDGFMDLTGRHPVTRNGAGYGANEIDPQRLIRSNRPESVEELYFSIGGLSSGGGFNPAWAFGSNVIVGMQ
;
A
#
# COMPACT_ATOMS: atom_id res chain seq x y z
N MET A 1 1.58 8.21 4.44
CA MET A 1 0.68 8.35 5.61
C MET A 1 1.47 8.23 6.90
N ALA A 2 1.28 9.10 7.89
CA ALA A 2 1.45 8.78 9.30
C ALA A 2 0.09 8.90 9.96
N ILE A 3 -0.50 7.78 10.38
CA ILE A 3 -1.69 7.83 11.24
C ILE A 3 -1.18 8.30 12.60
N ASP A 4 -1.46 9.57 12.88
CA ASP A 4 -0.87 10.35 13.96
C ASP A 4 -1.07 9.69 15.34
N THR A 5 -0.03 9.81 16.17
CA THR A 5 0.28 9.06 17.38
C THR A 5 -0.46 9.54 18.65
N ALA A 6 -1.49 10.37 18.51
CA ALA A 6 -2.24 10.95 19.62
C ALA A 6 -3.62 10.29 19.80
N THR A 7 -3.71 9.41 20.81
CA THR A 7 -4.88 8.94 21.58
C THR A 7 -6.12 8.36 20.87
N SER A 8 -6.32 8.42 19.56
CA SER A 8 -7.32 7.57 18.89
C SER A 8 -7.17 7.53 17.36
N ASN A 9 -6.71 6.39 16.83
CA ASN A 9 -6.72 6.12 15.38
C ASN A 9 -8.08 5.62 14.86
N ALA A 10 -9.08 5.49 15.75
CA ALA A 10 -10.37 4.90 15.45
C ALA A 10 -11.04 5.45 14.18
N GLY A 11 -10.97 6.78 13.97
CA GLY A 11 -11.63 7.44 12.84
C GLY A 11 -10.74 7.65 11.60
N ARG A 12 -9.46 7.28 11.66
CA ARG A 12 -8.47 7.63 10.65
C ARG A 12 -8.22 6.46 9.70
N ARG A 13 -8.73 6.55 8.47
CA ARG A 13 -8.58 5.53 7.42
C ARG A 13 -8.70 6.13 6.01
N TYR A 14 -8.29 5.38 5.00
CA TYR A 14 -8.68 5.65 3.62
C TYR A 14 -9.73 4.64 3.15
N THR A 15 -10.67 5.11 2.33
CA THR A 15 -11.67 4.28 1.69
C THR A 15 -11.55 4.40 0.18
N ILE A 16 -11.72 3.28 -0.53
CA ILE A 16 -11.90 3.26 -1.98
C ILE A 16 -13.24 2.56 -2.25
N PRO A 17 -14.15 3.19 -3.02
CA PRO A 17 -15.40 2.55 -3.41
C PRO A 17 -15.17 1.17 -3.98
N ILE A 18 -16.04 0.22 -3.62
CA ILE A 18 -15.92 -1.13 -4.15
C ILE A 18 -15.96 -1.12 -5.68
N HIS A 19 -15.03 -1.84 -6.30
CA HIS A 19 -14.82 -1.89 -7.74
C HIS A 19 -14.51 -3.34 -8.15
N PRO A 20 -14.90 -3.80 -9.37
CA PRO A 20 -14.59 -5.15 -9.85
C PRO A 20 -13.11 -5.51 -9.82
N ASP A 21 -12.24 -4.51 -9.96
CA ASP A 21 -10.80 -4.70 -9.85
C ASP A 21 -10.38 -5.21 -8.48
N PHE A 22 -11.15 -4.93 -7.41
CA PHE A 22 -10.90 -5.37 -6.03
C PHE A 22 -11.42 -6.77 -5.71
N TYR A 23 -11.99 -7.46 -6.69
CA TYR A 23 -12.52 -8.80 -6.47
C TYR A 23 -11.38 -9.81 -6.35
N ILE A 24 -11.63 -10.93 -5.67
CA ILE A 24 -10.64 -12.01 -5.57
C ILE A 24 -10.82 -12.87 -6.82
N PRO A 25 -9.94 -12.78 -7.83
CA PRO A 25 -10.10 -13.60 -9.01
C PRO A 25 -9.75 -15.06 -8.69
N ASN A 26 -10.19 -15.97 -9.57
CA ASN A 26 -9.73 -17.36 -9.52
C ASN A 26 -8.32 -17.54 -10.12
N SER A 27 -7.83 -16.55 -10.87
CA SER A 27 -6.45 -16.48 -11.36
C SER A 27 -5.50 -16.00 -10.26
N ASP A 28 -4.21 -16.03 -10.55
CA ASP A 28 -3.20 -15.40 -9.71
C ASP A 28 -3.42 -13.89 -9.58
N PHE A 29 -3.03 -13.33 -8.45
CA PHE A 29 -3.12 -11.91 -8.12
C PHE A 29 -2.19 -11.59 -6.95
N PHE A 30 -1.92 -10.31 -6.70
CA PHE A 30 -1.28 -9.91 -5.45
C PHE A 30 -1.68 -8.52 -4.99
N ARG A 31 -1.82 -8.33 -3.67
CA ARG A 31 -2.00 -7.05 -3.00
C ARG A 31 -0.74 -6.75 -2.21
N LEU A 32 0.03 -5.77 -2.67
CA LEU A 32 1.30 -5.35 -2.10
C LEU A 32 1.10 -4.03 -1.35
N LEU A 33 1.59 -3.98 -0.12
CA LEU A 33 1.55 -2.82 0.75
C LEU A 33 2.97 -2.46 1.15
N VAL A 34 3.19 -1.17 1.40
CA VAL A 34 4.43 -0.64 1.95
C VAL A 34 4.09 0.14 3.20
N TRP A 35 4.50 -0.33 4.37
CA TRP A 35 4.07 0.23 5.64
C TRP A 35 5.16 0.21 6.70
N GLN A 36 4.97 1.00 7.74
CA GLN A 36 5.73 0.94 8.99
C GLN A 36 4.74 0.98 10.14
N MET A 37 4.95 0.21 11.19
CA MET A 37 4.11 0.29 12.39
C MET A 37 4.76 1.17 13.45
N ASN A 38 3.97 2.04 14.09
CA ASN A 38 4.43 2.75 15.29
C ASN A 38 4.21 1.89 16.55
N SER A 39 3.23 0.99 16.52
CA SER A 39 2.94 0.03 17.57
C SER A 39 2.52 -1.29 16.95
N VAL A 40 3.11 -2.38 17.43
CA VAL A 40 2.85 -3.76 16.97
C VAL A 40 2.05 -4.58 17.99
N ALA A 41 1.58 -3.92 19.07
CA ALA A 41 0.95 -4.58 20.21
C ALA A 41 -0.46 -5.12 19.94
N ASN A 42 -1.12 -4.65 18.89
CA ASN A 42 -2.53 -4.96 18.59
C ASN A 42 -2.70 -5.53 17.18
N TYR A 43 -3.88 -6.10 16.94
CA TYR A 43 -4.34 -6.53 15.62
C TYR A 43 -4.69 -5.34 14.71
N GLY A 44 -3.68 -4.62 14.24
CA GLY A 44 -3.84 -3.46 13.36
C GLY A 44 -4.13 -3.89 11.91
N TYR A 45 -5.31 -3.55 11.39
CA TYR A 45 -5.70 -3.86 10.01
C TYR A 45 -5.11 -2.84 9.05
N ILE A 46 -4.14 -3.27 8.25
CA ILE A 46 -3.42 -2.41 7.30
C ILE A 46 -4.31 -2.17 6.08
N ALA A 47 -4.91 -3.24 5.55
CA ALA A 47 -5.88 -3.17 4.46
C ALA A 47 -6.99 -4.20 4.66
N SER A 48 -8.22 -3.85 4.29
CA SER A 48 -9.38 -4.73 4.40
C SER A 48 -10.41 -4.48 3.30
N ILE A 49 -11.20 -5.51 3.00
CA ILE A 49 -12.43 -5.41 2.21
C ILE A 49 -13.35 -6.57 2.61
N GLY A 50 -14.67 -6.34 2.53
CA GLY A 50 -15.67 -7.40 2.57
C GLY A 50 -16.36 -7.64 3.92
N GLY A 51 -16.39 -6.67 4.83
CA GLY A 51 -17.13 -6.77 6.08
C GLY A 51 -16.31 -7.38 7.22
N SER A 52 -16.95 -8.17 8.10
CA SER A 52 -16.35 -8.70 9.34
C SER A 52 -15.23 -9.70 9.09
N TYR A 53 -14.35 -9.89 10.08
CA TYR A 53 -13.22 -10.81 9.98
C TYR A 53 -13.65 -12.26 9.66
N GLY A 54 -13.04 -12.85 8.62
CA GLY A 54 -13.24 -14.26 8.27
C GLY A 54 -14.61 -14.61 7.67
N GLU A 55 -15.47 -13.62 7.46
CA GLU A 55 -16.75 -13.78 6.77
C GLU A 55 -16.56 -14.07 5.28
N PHE A 56 -17.65 -14.50 4.65
CA PHE A 56 -17.69 -14.74 3.21
C PHE A 56 -17.24 -13.50 2.43
N ASN A 57 -16.32 -13.73 1.50
CA ASN A 57 -15.81 -12.76 0.54
C ASN A 57 -15.04 -11.59 1.18
N THR A 58 -14.31 -11.87 2.25
CA THR A 58 -13.44 -10.90 2.89
C THR A 58 -12.00 -11.06 2.43
N VAL A 59 -11.25 -9.95 2.40
CA VAL A 59 -9.78 -9.97 2.45
C VAL A 59 -9.34 -9.05 3.57
N GLN A 60 -8.48 -9.56 4.45
CA GLN A 60 -7.90 -8.80 5.55
C GLN A 60 -6.39 -8.98 5.50
N ILE A 61 -5.66 -7.87 5.53
CA ILE A 61 -4.20 -7.83 5.69
C ILE A 61 -3.93 -7.06 6.97
N TYR A 62 -3.38 -7.74 7.97
CA TYR A 62 -3.29 -7.23 9.33
C TYR A 62 -2.00 -7.67 10.02
N ASN A 63 -1.63 -6.95 11.07
CA ASN A 63 -0.58 -7.38 11.98
C ASN A 63 -1.16 -8.34 13.03
N ASP A 64 -0.54 -9.49 13.19
CA ASP A 64 -0.71 -10.37 14.34
C ASP A 64 0.47 -10.11 15.31
N PRO A 65 0.22 -9.68 16.57
CA PRO A 65 1.29 -9.37 17.52
C PRO A 65 2.25 -10.52 17.84
N SER A 66 1.84 -11.77 17.59
CA SER A 66 2.64 -12.96 17.85
C SER A 66 3.32 -13.49 16.58
N ASN A 67 2.63 -13.43 15.45
CA ASN A 67 3.03 -14.10 14.22
C ASN A 67 3.49 -13.16 13.09
N GLY A 68 3.37 -11.85 13.28
CA GLY A 68 3.77 -10.84 12.30
C GLY A 68 2.68 -10.56 11.27
N LEU A 69 3.05 -10.36 10.00
CA LEU A 69 2.08 -10.10 8.95
C LEU A 69 1.18 -11.33 8.72
N ALA A 70 -0.13 -11.11 8.76
CA ALA A 70 -1.14 -12.11 8.50
C ALA A 70 -2.12 -11.66 7.42
N CYS A 71 -2.61 -12.61 6.64
CA CYS A 71 -3.66 -12.42 5.66
C CYS A 71 -4.79 -13.44 5.87
N LYS A 72 -6.02 -12.95 5.78
CA LYS A 72 -7.23 -13.74 5.81
C LYS A 72 -8.00 -13.53 4.52
N ILE A 73 -8.35 -14.62 3.83
CA ILE A 73 -9.34 -14.58 2.77
C ILE A 73 -10.52 -15.44 3.18
N HIS A 74 -11.72 -14.87 3.17
CA HIS A 74 -12.96 -15.63 3.34
C HIS A 74 -12.92 -16.48 4.64
N THR A 75 -13.76 -17.50 4.74
CA THR A 75 -13.72 -18.52 5.80
C THR A 75 -12.49 -19.45 5.74
N LEU A 76 -11.44 -19.13 4.96
CA LEU A 76 -10.22 -19.96 4.84
C LEU A 76 -9.27 -19.72 6.02
N GLY A 77 -8.30 -20.60 6.26
CA GLY A 77 -7.33 -20.44 7.37
C GLY A 77 -6.42 -19.23 7.21
N ASP A 78 -5.96 -18.64 8.32
CA ASP A 78 -5.05 -17.48 8.25
C ASP A 78 -3.71 -17.90 7.63
N SER A 79 -3.16 -17.09 6.73
CA SER A 79 -1.78 -17.25 6.25
C SER A 79 -0.90 -16.22 6.96
N TYR A 80 0.19 -16.67 7.58
CA TYR A 80 1.16 -15.80 8.25
C TYR A 80 2.44 -15.79 7.42
N ALA A 81 3.02 -14.62 7.15
CA ALA A 81 4.22 -14.54 6.31
C ALA A 81 5.42 -15.29 6.91
N GLY A 82 5.37 -15.65 8.19
CA GLY A 82 6.53 -16.18 8.91
C GLY A 82 7.50 -15.06 9.28
N GLY A 83 8.53 -15.38 10.04
CA GLY A 83 9.51 -14.39 10.55
C GLY A 83 9.20 -13.84 11.95
N GLY A 84 8.02 -14.15 12.50
CA GLY A 84 7.64 -13.77 13.87
C GLY A 84 7.06 -12.34 13.96
N ALA A 85 6.96 -11.84 15.19
CA ALA A 85 6.39 -10.51 15.46
C ALA A 85 7.12 -9.38 14.72
N LEU A 86 6.36 -8.43 14.18
CA LEU A 86 6.92 -7.24 13.53
C LEU A 86 7.60 -6.31 14.55
N SER A 87 8.55 -5.50 14.07
CA SER A 87 9.19 -4.45 14.86
C SER A 87 8.58 -3.08 14.60
N ALA A 88 8.36 -2.31 15.67
CA ALA A 88 7.94 -0.92 15.54
C ALA A 88 9.06 -0.06 14.93
N GLY A 89 8.69 0.92 14.09
CA GLY A 89 9.64 1.82 13.43
C GLY A 89 10.34 1.22 12.21
N VAL A 90 10.13 -0.05 11.88
CA VAL A 90 10.69 -0.70 10.68
C VAL A 90 9.72 -0.55 9.51
N TRP A 91 10.27 -0.24 8.34
CA TRP A 91 9.53 -0.23 7.08
C TRP A 91 9.52 -1.64 6.49
N TYR A 92 8.33 -2.10 6.13
CA TYR A 92 8.07 -3.39 5.53
C TYR A 92 7.45 -3.20 4.16
N ILE A 93 7.71 -4.16 3.29
CA ILE A 93 6.99 -4.38 2.05
C ILE A 93 6.47 -5.80 2.03
N GLY A 94 5.23 -6.00 1.58
CA GLY A 94 4.59 -7.31 1.66
C GLY A 94 3.09 -7.25 1.50
N GLY A 95 2.43 -8.36 1.77
CA GLY A 95 0.98 -8.46 1.69
C GLY A 95 0.54 -9.86 1.29
N LEU A 96 -0.43 -9.91 0.38
CA LEU A 96 -1.12 -11.13 -0.03
C LEU A 96 -0.80 -11.44 -1.48
N THR A 97 -0.50 -12.69 -1.80
CA THR A 97 -0.37 -13.17 -3.18
C THR A 97 -1.11 -14.48 -3.36
N ARG A 98 -1.68 -14.71 -4.54
CA ARG A 98 -2.18 -16.02 -4.97
C ARG A 98 -1.31 -16.54 -6.09
N ARG A 99 -0.83 -17.77 -5.93
CA ARG A 99 -0.04 -18.51 -6.92
C ARG A 99 -0.50 -19.96 -6.94
N GLY A 100 -0.86 -20.47 -8.11
CA GLY A 100 -1.13 -21.91 -8.28
C GLY A 100 -2.23 -22.46 -7.37
N GLY A 101 -3.30 -21.68 -7.14
CA GLY A 101 -4.46 -22.10 -6.33
C GLY A 101 -4.25 -22.05 -4.81
N ASN A 102 -3.14 -21.48 -4.35
CA ASN A 102 -2.91 -21.18 -2.94
C ASN A 102 -2.69 -19.68 -2.77
N TYR A 103 -3.08 -19.13 -1.63
CA TYR A 103 -2.68 -17.79 -1.23
C TYR A 103 -1.65 -17.82 -0.11
N TYR A 104 -0.79 -16.80 -0.11
CA TYR A 104 0.37 -16.68 0.76
C TYR A 104 0.42 -15.26 1.29
N SER A 105 0.82 -15.15 2.56
CA SER A 105 1.34 -13.90 3.10
C SER A 105 2.83 -13.80 2.79
N LEU A 106 3.26 -12.61 2.37
CA LEU A 106 4.62 -12.28 1.96
C LEU A 106 5.09 -11.06 2.75
N LEU A 107 6.33 -11.06 3.23
CA LEU A 107 6.88 -9.93 3.99
C LEU A 107 8.38 -9.80 3.73
N CYS A 108 8.87 -8.57 3.66
CA CYS A 108 10.29 -8.26 3.64
C CYS A 108 10.54 -6.92 4.34
N GLU A 109 11.63 -6.82 5.08
CA GLU A 109 12.10 -5.54 5.60
C GLU A 109 12.67 -4.69 4.46
N LEU A 110 12.16 -3.47 4.33
CA LEU A 110 12.73 -2.52 3.40
C LEU A 110 14.13 -2.16 3.88
N ASN A 111 15.07 -2.23 2.94
CA ASN A 111 16.51 -2.09 3.15
C ASN A 111 17.25 -3.31 3.71
N ASP A 112 16.55 -4.40 4.03
CA ASP A 112 17.16 -5.66 4.45
C ASP A 112 16.54 -6.84 3.68
N PRO A 113 16.97 -7.06 2.42
CA PRO A 113 16.41 -8.10 1.56
C PRO A 113 16.64 -9.53 2.09
N GLU A 114 17.53 -9.72 3.06
CA GLU A 114 17.75 -11.03 3.70
C GLU A 114 16.62 -11.39 4.68
N GLN A 115 15.90 -10.38 5.19
CA GLN A 115 14.75 -10.56 6.09
C GLN A 115 13.45 -10.72 5.30
N VAL A 116 13.48 -11.58 4.30
CA VAL A 116 12.28 -11.94 3.52
C VAL A 116 11.64 -13.21 4.09
N SER A 117 10.31 -13.22 4.19
CA SER A 117 9.54 -14.37 4.64
C SER A 117 8.30 -14.60 3.78
N GLU A 118 7.95 -15.87 3.64
CA GLU A 118 6.71 -16.31 2.98
C GLU A 118 6.02 -17.35 3.85
N GLY A 119 4.70 -17.21 3.96
CA GLY A 119 3.87 -18.11 4.72
C GLY A 119 3.66 -19.46 4.08
N SER A 120 3.16 -20.41 4.86
CA SER A 120 2.58 -21.63 4.29
C SER A 120 1.34 -21.28 3.46
N GLY A 121 1.27 -21.81 2.24
CA GLY A 121 0.16 -21.56 1.33
C GLY A 121 -1.16 -22.13 1.85
N VAL A 122 -2.23 -21.34 1.74
CA VAL A 122 -3.60 -21.75 2.08
C VAL A 122 -4.38 -21.98 0.79
N ALA A 123 -4.94 -23.17 0.65
CA ALA A 123 -5.67 -23.55 -0.55
C ALA A 123 -6.91 -22.67 -0.76
N ILE A 124 -7.08 -22.21 -1.99
CA ILE A 124 -8.20 -21.39 -2.44
C ILE A 124 -8.69 -21.89 -3.80
N SER A 125 -9.91 -22.41 -3.84
CA SER A 125 -10.45 -23.13 -5.00
C SER A 125 -11.36 -22.28 -5.90
N SER A 126 -11.70 -21.07 -5.47
CA SER A 126 -12.61 -20.19 -6.19
C SER A 126 -12.21 -18.73 -6.07
N GLY A 127 -12.74 -17.91 -6.98
CA GLY A 127 -12.75 -16.46 -6.82
C GLY A 127 -13.94 -16.03 -5.97
N TYR A 128 -13.82 -14.85 -5.35
CA TYR A 128 -14.83 -14.30 -4.45
C TYR A 128 -15.12 -12.84 -4.82
N LEU A 129 -16.40 -12.49 -4.86
CA LEU A 129 -16.87 -11.12 -5.01
C LEU A 129 -17.03 -10.51 -3.61
N PRO A 130 -16.20 -9.55 -3.17
CA PRO A 130 -16.27 -8.95 -1.87
C PRO A 130 -17.66 -8.44 -1.56
N SER A 131 -18.07 -8.60 -0.30
CA SER A 131 -19.34 -8.04 0.18
C SER A 131 -19.32 -6.52 -0.01
N GLY A 132 -20.50 -5.90 -0.13
CA GLY A 132 -20.72 -4.51 -0.60
C GLY A 132 -20.15 -3.37 0.27
N THR A 133 -19.08 -3.61 1.01
CA THR A 133 -18.30 -2.61 1.73
C THR A 133 -17.12 -2.13 0.89
N ASP A 134 -16.80 -0.85 0.99
CA ASP A 134 -15.60 -0.25 0.41
C ASP A 134 -14.32 -0.93 0.88
N MET A 135 -13.28 -0.87 0.03
CA MET A 135 -11.94 -1.21 0.45
C MET A 135 -11.46 -0.17 1.46
N GLN A 136 -10.86 -0.61 2.56
CA GLN A 136 -10.32 0.26 3.59
C GLN A 136 -8.82 0.04 3.80
N PHE A 137 -8.12 1.14 4.08
CA PHE A 137 -6.76 1.12 4.60
C PHE A 137 -6.73 1.76 5.97
N GLY A 138 -6.15 1.05 6.93
CA GLY A 138 -5.96 1.51 8.30
C GLY A 138 -7.04 1.10 9.31
N LEU A 139 -8.07 0.38 8.87
CA LEU A 139 -9.10 -0.22 9.73
C LEU A 139 -9.74 -1.42 9.01
N ARG A 140 -10.47 -2.26 9.75
CA ARG A 140 -11.33 -3.31 9.20
C ARG A 140 -12.59 -2.72 8.56
N SER A 141 -13.00 -3.25 7.41
CA SER A 141 -13.99 -2.65 6.51
C SER A 141 -15.40 -2.46 7.09
N ASP A 142 -15.81 -3.28 8.05
CA ASP A 142 -17.09 -3.19 8.79
C ASP A 142 -17.03 -2.21 9.97
N LEU A 143 -15.85 -1.73 10.35
CA LEU A 143 -15.65 -0.85 11.49
C LEU A 143 -15.53 0.60 11.03
N THR A 144 -16.08 1.52 11.83
CA THR A 144 -16.06 2.97 11.52
C THR A 144 -15.29 3.80 12.53
N SER A 145 -15.06 3.27 13.73
CA SER A 145 -14.44 4.01 14.83
C SER A 145 -13.92 3.10 15.96
N ASP A 146 -13.18 2.03 15.63
CA ASP A 146 -12.62 1.10 16.64
C ASP A 146 -11.09 1.24 16.71
N ALA A 147 -10.59 1.80 17.81
CA ALA A 147 -9.16 2.00 18.03
C ALA A 147 -8.40 0.67 18.27
N THR A 148 -9.08 -0.40 18.68
CA THR A 148 -8.48 -1.70 18.98
C THR A 148 -7.88 -2.34 17.74
N TYR A 149 -8.60 -2.20 16.62
CA TYR A 149 -8.25 -2.79 15.32
C TYR A 149 -7.70 -1.77 14.32
N ALA A 150 -7.64 -0.50 14.72
CA ALA A 150 -7.06 0.54 13.90
C ALA A 150 -5.56 0.31 13.73
N PHE A 151 -5.10 0.45 12.48
CA PHE A 151 -3.68 0.49 12.18
C PHE A 151 -3.04 1.69 12.89
N ASN A 152 -1.91 1.45 13.56
CA ASN A 152 -1.09 2.49 14.15
C ASN A 152 0.27 2.50 13.48
N GLY A 153 0.43 3.36 12.48
CA GLY A 153 1.62 3.36 11.68
C GLY A 153 1.55 4.31 10.49
N ARG A 154 2.40 4.00 9.52
CA ARG A 154 2.57 4.69 8.28
C ARG A 154 2.30 3.75 7.12
N LEU A 155 1.54 4.20 6.14
CA LEU A 155 1.31 3.50 4.88
C LEU A 155 1.84 4.39 3.75
N SER A 156 2.67 3.84 2.88
CA SER A 156 3.27 4.55 1.76
C SER A 156 2.54 4.21 0.47
N ASP A 157 2.45 2.91 0.16
CA ASP A 157 1.85 2.40 -1.07
C ASP A 157 0.86 1.28 -0.80
N ALA A 158 -0.14 1.22 -1.66
CA ALA A 158 -0.90 0.01 -1.91
C ALA A 158 -0.98 -0.22 -3.41
N ILE A 159 -0.54 -1.40 -3.84
CA ILE A 159 -0.54 -1.83 -5.23
C ILE A 159 -1.40 -3.10 -5.33
N PHE A 160 -2.36 -3.10 -6.25
CA PHE A 160 -3.11 -4.30 -6.59
C PHE A 160 -2.86 -4.67 -8.05
N VAL A 161 -2.47 -5.91 -8.29
CA VAL A 161 -2.36 -6.50 -9.62
C VAL A 161 -3.19 -7.78 -9.71
N ASN A 162 -3.92 -7.92 -10.82
CA ASN A 162 -4.61 -9.14 -11.21
C ASN A 162 -3.81 -9.86 -12.32
N GLY A 163 -3.84 -11.19 -12.33
CA GLY A 163 -3.20 -12.01 -13.35
C GLY A 163 -1.68 -12.20 -13.17
N PHE A 164 -1.15 -11.91 -11.99
CA PHE A 164 0.23 -12.15 -11.61
C PHE A 164 0.29 -12.50 -10.12
N GLY A 165 1.07 -13.51 -9.75
CA GLY A 165 1.31 -13.86 -8.37
C GLY A 165 2.74 -13.52 -7.98
N LEU A 166 2.89 -12.49 -7.15
CA LEU A 166 4.17 -12.02 -6.64
C LEU A 166 4.91 -13.13 -5.90
N THR A 167 6.22 -13.30 -6.11
CA THR A 167 7.07 -14.29 -5.44
C THR A 167 7.93 -13.68 -4.33
N GLN A 168 8.58 -14.54 -3.53
CA GLN A 168 9.57 -14.11 -2.55
C GLN A 168 10.75 -13.39 -3.23
N ASP A 169 11.23 -13.91 -4.37
CA ASP A 169 12.33 -13.32 -5.14
C ASP A 169 11.98 -11.93 -5.69
N ASP A 170 10.72 -11.73 -6.12
CA ASP A 170 10.25 -10.41 -6.52
C ASP A 170 10.34 -9.42 -5.34
N LEU A 171 9.92 -9.85 -4.15
CA LEU A 171 9.93 -9.02 -2.96
C LEU A 171 11.37 -8.66 -2.52
N VAL A 172 12.29 -9.61 -2.61
CA VAL A 172 13.73 -9.40 -2.41
C VAL A 172 14.26 -8.37 -3.39
N ALA A 173 13.93 -8.49 -4.67
CA ALA A 173 14.36 -7.55 -5.69
C ALA A 173 13.83 -6.13 -5.42
N ILE A 174 12.57 -6.00 -5.02
CA ILE A 174 12.00 -4.69 -4.64
C ILE A 174 12.73 -4.12 -3.42
N ALA A 175 12.94 -4.93 -2.37
CA ALA A 175 13.62 -4.50 -1.15
C ALA A 175 15.10 -4.13 -1.37
N ALA A 176 15.75 -4.79 -2.33
CA ALA A 176 17.10 -4.46 -2.82
C ALA A 176 17.14 -3.18 -3.68
N GLY A 177 15.99 -2.69 -4.12
CA GLY A 177 15.81 -1.41 -4.79
C GLY A 177 15.60 -1.48 -6.29
N LYS A 178 15.20 -2.66 -6.82
CA LYS A 178 14.78 -2.77 -8.22
C LYS A 178 13.58 -1.84 -8.46
N PRO A 179 13.63 -0.95 -9.47
CA PRO A 179 12.51 -0.06 -9.78
C PRO A 179 11.25 -0.84 -10.14
N LEU A 180 10.10 -0.40 -9.62
CA LEU A 180 8.84 -1.13 -9.79
C LEU A 180 8.40 -1.25 -11.26
N HIS A 181 8.78 -0.28 -12.10
CA HIS A 181 8.45 -0.28 -13.52
C HIS A 181 9.23 -1.31 -14.35
N GLU A 182 10.26 -1.92 -13.78
CA GLU A 182 11.03 -2.99 -14.43
C GLU A 182 10.46 -4.39 -14.14
N PHE A 183 9.33 -4.47 -13.44
CA PHE A 183 8.61 -5.72 -13.28
C PHE A 183 7.57 -5.89 -14.38
N ASP A 184 7.43 -7.13 -14.87
CA ASP A 184 6.50 -7.50 -15.96
C ASP A 184 5.02 -7.30 -15.60
N TRP A 185 4.73 -7.29 -14.31
CA TRP A 185 3.41 -7.01 -13.77
C TRP A 185 3.08 -5.53 -13.67
N TRP A 186 4.04 -4.61 -13.90
CA TRP A 186 3.84 -3.17 -13.74
C TRP A 186 2.59 -2.74 -14.51
N ASP A 187 2.54 -2.85 -15.83
CA ASP A 187 1.40 -2.33 -16.62
C ASP A 187 0.04 -3.03 -16.37
N ARG A 188 0.00 -4.03 -15.48
CA ARG A 188 -1.21 -4.74 -15.04
C ARG A 188 -1.80 -4.22 -13.73
N ARG A 189 -1.21 -3.19 -13.12
CA ARG A 189 -1.72 -2.57 -11.88
C ARG A 189 -3.16 -2.10 -12.09
N ALA A 190 -4.07 -2.64 -11.29
CA ALA A 190 -5.44 -2.19 -11.20
C ALA A 190 -5.58 -1.02 -10.21
N LEU A 191 -4.73 -1.00 -9.18
CA LEU A 191 -4.62 0.08 -8.21
C LEU A 191 -3.14 0.36 -7.94
N HIS A 192 -2.78 1.62 -7.85
CA HIS A 192 -1.54 2.06 -7.22
C HIS A 192 -1.81 3.32 -6.41
N ALA A 193 -2.20 3.17 -5.15
CA ALA A 193 -2.43 4.31 -4.27
C ALA A 193 -1.11 4.71 -3.59
N HIS A 194 -0.69 5.96 -3.82
CA HIS A 194 0.37 6.61 -3.06
C HIS A 194 -0.25 7.50 -1.97
N PHE A 195 -0.07 7.12 -0.71
CA PHE A 195 -0.75 7.76 0.41
C PHE A 195 -0.06 9.03 0.90
N LYS A 196 -0.47 10.15 0.31
CA LYS A 196 -0.09 11.52 0.70
C LYS A 196 -0.73 11.93 2.03
N THR A 197 -0.05 12.78 2.82
CA THR A 197 -0.44 13.02 4.23
C THR A 197 -1.19 14.28 4.61
N SER A 198 -1.27 15.38 3.86
CA SER A 198 -1.53 16.65 4.59
C SER A 198 -2.44 17.73 4.02
N ALA A 199 -3.08 17.61 2.85
CA ALA A 199 -3.85 18.76 2.33
C ALA A 199 -5.23 18.47 1.72
N VAL A 200 -5.56 17.24 1.35
CA VAL A 200 -6.77 16.95 0.56
C VAL A 200 -7.62 15.85 1.17
N ASP A 201 -8.94 16.01 1.11
CA ASP A 201 -9.92 15.03 1.61
C ASP A 201 -10.01 13.77 0.74
N GLY A 202 -9.39 13.79 -0.44
CA GLY A 202 -9.19 12.62 -1.28
C GLY A 202 -8.25 12.90 -2.44
N PHE A 203 -7.84 11.85 -3.13
CA PHE A 203 -6.96 11.90 -4.30
C PHE A 203 -7.28 10.74 -5.25
N MET A 204 -6.86 10.82 -6.51
CA MET A 204 -6.89 9.67 -7.42
C MET A 204 -5.66 8.82 -7.20
N ASP A 205 -5.82 7.50 -7.24
CA ASP A 205 -4.67 6.61 -7.30
C ASP A 205 -3.80 6.90 -8.52
N LEU A 206 -2.54 6.46 -8.53
CA LEU A 206 -1.59 6.74 -9.60
C LEU A 206 -1.95 6.10 -10.94
N THR A 207 -2.89 5.13 -10.97
CA THR A 207 -3.45 4.62 -12.23
C THR A 207 -4.55 5.54 -12.80
N GLY A 208 -5.04 6.49 -12.00
CA GLY A 208 -6.09 7.45 -12.34
C GLY A 208 -7.50 6.86 -12.35
N ARG A 209 -7.71 5.65 -11.82
CA ARG A 209 -8.98 4.90 -11.94
C ARG A 209 -9.82 4.93 -10.67
N HIS A 210 -9.18 5.06 -9.52
CA HIS A 210 -9.82 4.88 -8.22
C HIS A 210 -9.74 6.14 -7.37
N PRO A 211 -10.87 6.73 -6.96
CA PRO A 211 -10.87 7.79 -5.96
C PRO A 211 -10.57 7.20 -4.59
N VAL A 212 -9.55 7.73 -3.93
CA VAL A 212 -9.15 7.39 -2.57
C VAL A 212 -9.63 8.51 -1.64
N THR A 213 -10.60 8.21 -0.78
CA THR A 213 -11.16 9.17 0.18
C THR A 213 -10.47 9.03 1.52
N ARG A 214 -10.09 10.16 2.11
CA ARG A 214 -9.55 10.23 3.47
C ARG A 214 -10.69 10.43 4.47
N ASN A 215 -10.68 9.65 5.54
CA ASN A 215 -11.65 9.75 6.62
C ASN A 215 -10.93 10.15 7.92
N GLY A 216 -11.52 11.06 8.69
CA GLY A 216 -10.96 11.56 9.95
C GLY A 216 -10.08 12.81 9.78
N ALA A 217 -9.78 13.47 10.91
CA ALA A 217 -9.02 14.72 10.97
C ALA A 217 -7.68 14.56 11.71
N GLY A 218 -6.80 15.57 11.55
CA GLY A 218 -5.54 15.67 12.29
C GLY A 218 -4.45 14.69 11.83
N TYR A 219 -4.40 14.34 10.54
CA TYR A 219 -3.27 13.60 10.00
C TYR A 219 -1.99 14.46 10.06
N GLY A 220 -0.90 13.88 10.58
CA GLY A 220 0.41 14.53 10.59
C GLY A 220 0.99 14.68 9.20
N ALA A 221 1.95 15.60 9.02
CA ALA A 221 2.45 16.02 7.71
C ALA A 221 3.24 14.97 6.90
N ASN A 222 3.48 13.75 7.40
CA ASN A 222 4.60 12.95 6.93
C ASN A 222 4.26 11.83 5.93
N GLU A 223 4.77 11.99 4.72
CA GLU A 223 5.05 10.94 3.74
C GLU A 223 6.51 10.55 3.94
N ILE A 224 6.80 9.26 4.12
CA ILE A 224 8.18 8.77 4.17
C ILE A 224 8.26 7.68 3.12
N ASP A 225 8.38 8.13 1.88
CA ASP A 225 8.67 7.27 0.75
C ASP A 225 9.95 6.47 1.06
N PRO A 226 9.91 5.13 1.10
CA PRO A 226 11.13 4.38 1.31
C PRO A 226 12.06 4.59 0.12
N GLN A 227 13.22 5.21 0.39
CA GLN A 227 14.19 5.63 -0.63
C GLN A 227 14.68 4.50 -1.56
N ARG A 228 14.60 3.23 -1.13
CA ARG A 228 14.92 2.06 -1.98
C ARG A 228 13.76 1.61 -2.86
N LEU A 229 12.51 1.96 -2.55
CA LEU A 229 11.41 1.78 -3.49
C LEU A 229 11.54 2.87 -4.56
N ILE A 230 12.48 2.69 -5.50
CA ILE A 230 12.72 3.68 -6.56
C ILE A 230 11.46 3.76 -7.43
N ARG A 231 10.64 4.78 -7.19
CA ARG A 231 9.41 5.06 -7.95
C ARG A 231 9.66 5.84 -9.22
N SER A 232 10.91 6.18 -9.51
CA SER A 232 11.22 6.99 -10.67
C SER A 232 10.99 6.20 -11.94
N ASN A 233 10.02 6.66 -12.72
CA ASN A 233 10.17 6.92 -14.15
C ASN A 233 9.24 8.10 -14.46
N ARG A 234 9.76 9.31 -14.71
CA ARG A 234 8.85 10.37 -15.19
C ARG A 234 8.32 10.00 -16.60
N PRO A 235 7.11 10.43 -16.99
CA PRO A 235 6.14 11.22 -16.22
C PRO A 235 4.74 10.59 -16.18
N GLU A 236 4.15 10.57 -14.97
CA GLU A 236 2.72 10.79 -14.79
C GLU A 236 2.31 11.99 -15.67
N SER A 237 1.18 11.91 -16.36
CA SER A 237 0.70 12.95 -17.29
C SER A 237 1.00 14.36 -16.77
N VAL A 238 1.46 15.22 -17.67
CA VAL A 238 1.99 16.60 -17.51
C VAL A 238 1.09 17.58 -16.70
N GLU A 239 -0.02 17.13 -16.12
CA GLU A 239 -0.98 17.95 -15.38
C GLU A 239 -0.78 17.96 -13.84
N GLU A 240 -0.08 17.01 -13.21
CA GLU A 240 0.07 17.04 -11.74
C GLU A 240 1.17 17.98 -11.20
N LEU A 241 1.94 18.63 -12.07
CA LEU A 241 3.00 19.59 -11.69
C LEU A 241 2.53 21.06 -11.70
N TYR A 242 1.30 21.33 -12.10
CA TYR A 242 0.68 22.65 -12.02
C TYR A 242 -0.35 22.66 -10.91
N PHE A 243 0.07 22.75 -9.65
CA PHE A 243 -0.60 23.44 -8.53
C PHE A 243 0.08 23.08 -7.20
N SER A 244 1.36 23.43 -7.08
CA SER A 244 2.04 23.57 -5.78
C SER A 244 2.97 24.79 -5.75
N ILE A 245 2.65 25.81 -6.54
CA ILE A 245 3.20 27.17 -6.35
C ILE A 245 2.01 28.08 -6.13
N GLY A 246 1.49 28.03 -4.92
CA GLY A 246 0.37 28.85 -4.44
C GLY A 246 0.48 29.05 -2.94
N GLY A 247 1.67 29.43 -2.48
CA GLY A 247 1.95 29.58 -1.06
C GLY A 247 3.28 30.26 -0.77
N LEU A 248 3.76 31.14 -1.65
CA LEU A 248 4.77 32.12 -1.28
C LEU A 248 4.08 33.46 -1.15
N SER A 249 3.85 33.82 0.11
CA SER A 249 3.49 35.16 0.55
C SER A 249 4.30 36.20 -0.22
N SER A 250 3.59 37.17 -0.79
CA SER A 250 4.13 38.38 -1.40
C SER A 250 5.10 39.09 -0.43
N GLY A 251 6.38 39.16 -0.79
CA GLY A 251 7.33 40.04 -0.13
C GLY A 251 8.79 39.64 -0.34
N GLY A 252 9.43 40.21 -1.37
CA GLY A 252 10.88 40.20 -1.53
C GLY A 252 11.36 39.32 -2.68
N GLY A 253 11.96 39.95 -3.69
CA GLY A 253 12.32 39.34 -4.96
C GLY A 253 13.38 38.24 -4.86
N PHE A 254 13.21 37.22 -5.68
CA PHE A 254 14.28 36.33 -6.10
C PHE A 254 14.10 35.97 -7.59
N ASN A 255 15.20 36.10 -8.33
CA ASN A 255 15.33 36.01 -9.77
C ASN A 255 15.76 34.58 -10.13
N PRO A 256 15.05 33.81 -10.99
CA PRO A 256 15.44 32.43 -11.27
C PRO A 256 16.55 32.43 -12.33
N ALA A 257 17.79 32.39 -11.87
CA ALA A 257 18.94 32.07 -12.69
C ALA A 257 19.51 30.70 -12.25
N TRP A 258 19.33 29.73 -13.16
CA TRP A 258 20.21 28.58 -13.41
C TRP A 258 19.88 27.22 -12.77
N ALA A 259 20.15 26.19 -13.59
CA ALA A 259 20.27 24.74 -13.33
C ALA A 259 18.94 23.93 -13.48
N PHE A 260 18.75 22.93 -14.36
CA PHE A 260 19.61 22.06 -15.20
C PHE A 260 18.77 21.36 -16.31
N GLY A 261 19.46 20.87 -17.36
CA GLY A 261 18.97 19.96 -18.41
C GLY A 261 19.26 20.57 -19.79
N SER A 262 19.91 19.93 -20.77
CA SER A 262 20.21 18.54 -21.03
C SER A 262 21.26 18.50 -22.16
N ASN A 263 21.99 17.38 -22.27
CA ASN A 263 22.79 17.02 -23.43
C ASN A 263 22.02 17.27 -24.74
N VAL A 264 22.48 18.24 -25.54
CA VAL A 264 22.13 18.32 -26.96
C VAL A 264 23.43 18.51 -27.75
N ILE A 265 23.91 17.39 -28.30
CA ILE A 265 24.81 17.41 -29.45
C ILE A 265 23.92 17.72 -30.66
N VAL A 266 23.98 18.93 -31.20
CA VAL A 266 23.53 19.20 -32.57
C VAL A 266 24.77 19.16 -33.45
N GLY A 267 24.85 18.12 -34.28
CA GLY A 267 25.89 17.97 -35.29
C GLY A 267 25.84 19.09 -36.33
N MET A 268 27.03 19.51 -36.75
CA MET A 268 27.26 20.38 -37.89
C MET A 268 26.96 19.65 -39.20
N GLN A 269 26.10 20.25 -40.04
CA GLN A 269 26.37 20.53 -41.46
C GLN A 269 25.40 21.60 -41.96
#